data_AF-A0A0B6XX49-F1
#
_entry.id   AF-A0A0B6XX49-F1
#
_cell.length_a   1.000
_cell.length_b   1.000
_cell.length_c   1.000
_cell.angle_alpha   90.00
_cell.angle_beta   90.00
_cell.angle_gamma   90.00
#
_symmetry.space_group_name_H-M   'P 1'
#
loop_
_entity.id
_entity.type
_entity.pdbx_description
1 polymer ?
#
loop_
_entity_poly.entity_id
_entity_poly.type
_entity_poly.pdbx_seq_one_letter_code
_entity_poly.pdbx_strand_id
1 'polypeptide(L)'
;PSALDFENSPVLQDWVTATDIKVVFNKLNTLGDEGKDDDGAKKSYYYSLSDFAVGGRCKCNGHASRCVSGRDGRQTCDCKHNTAGYDCEKCQPFFYDRPWQRATSREANECV
;
A
#
# COMPACT_ATOMS: atom_id res chain seq x y z
N PRO A 1 -11.82 2.14 -14.78
CA PRO A 1 -11.44 1.96 -16.21
C PRO A 1 -9.98 1.48 -16.42
N SER A 2 -8.97 2.09 -15.80
CA SER A 2 -7.55 1.77 -16.09
C SER A 2 -6.98 0.54 -15.37
N ALA A 3 -7.81 -0.26 -14.70
CA ALA A 3 -7.33 -1.42 -13.91
C ALA A 3 -6.63 -2.48 -14.76
N LEU A 4 -7.05 -2.66 -16.03
CA LEU A 4 -6.43 -3.58 -16.98
C LEU A 4 -5.06 -3.09 -17.47
N ASP A 5 -4.78 -1.79 -17.34
CA ASP A 5 -3.51 -1.16 -17.72
C ASP A 5 -2.86 -0.49 -16.51
N PHE A 6 -2.79 -1.23 -15.41
CA PHE A 6 -2.24 -0.74 -14.15
C PHE A 6 -0.77 -0.33 -14.29
N GLU A 7 0.03 -1.05 -15.08
CA GLU A 7 1.46 -0.79 -15.25
C GLU A 7 1.77 0.58 -15.87
N ASN A 8 0.84 1.13 -16.67
CA ASN A 8 1.02 2.44 -17.32
C ASN A 8 0.15 3.55 -16.71
N SER A 9 -0.61 3.26 -15.65
CA SER A 9 -1.46 4.23 -14.98
C SER A 9 -0.81 4.75 -13.69
N PRO A 10 -0.05 5.87 -13.71
CA PRO A 10 0.56 6.43 -12.51
C PRO A 10 -0.49 6.80 -11.46
N VAL A 11 -1.68 7.25 -11.90
CA VAL A 11 -2.80 7.57 -11.00
C VAL A 11 -3.25 6.34 -10.21
N LEU A 12 -3.41 5.17 -10.86
CA LEU A 12 -3.79 3.96 -10.13
C LEU A 12 -2.65 3.41 -9.28
N GLN A 13 -1.41 3.55 -9.73
CA GLN A 13 -0.24 3.17 -8.95
C GLN A 13 -0.11 3.98 -7.65
N ASP A 14 -0.43 5.27 -7.71
CA ASP A 14 -0.48 6.14 -6.55
C ASP A 14 -1.69 5.83 -5.66
N TRP A 15 -2.87 5.65 -6.26
CA TRP A 15 -4.11 5.31 -5.56
C TRP A 15 -3.99 4.07 -4.65
N VAL A 16 -3.25 3.04 -5.09
CA VAL A 16 -3.03 1.82 -4.28
C VAL A 16 -1.82 1.91 -3.35
N THR A 17 -1.05 3.00 -3.38
CA THR A 17 0.08 3.21 -2.47
C THR A 17 -0.45 3.68 -1.13
N ALA A 18 -0.11 2.96 -0.05
CA ALA A 18 -0.44 3.37 1.31
C ALA A 18 0.68 2.97 2.28
N THR A 19 0.91 3.78 3.30
CA THR A 19 1.79 3.45 4.44
C THR A 19 0.99 3.01 5.66
N ASP A 20 -0.20 3.58 5.83
CA ASP A 20 -1.04 3.40 7.01
C ASP A 20 -2.51 3.24 6.57
N ILE A 21 -3.23 2.33 7.22
CA ILE A 21 -4.66 2.10 7.01
C ILE A 21 -5.40 2.40 8.31
N LYS A 22 -6.47 3.20 8.21
CA LYS A 22 -7.34 3.53 9.33
C LYS A 22 -8.77 3.14 9.00
N VAL A 23 -9.38 2.31 9.83
CA VAL A 23 -10.79 1.95 9.75
C VAL A 23 -11.54 2.73 10.82
N VAL A 24 -12.63 3.41 10.43
CA VAL A 24 -13.47 4.19 11.34
C VAL A 24 -14.90 3.69 11.24
N PHE A 25 -15.44 3.18 12.35
CA PHE A 25 -16.81 2.69 12.41
C PHE A 25 -17.77 3.82 12.82
N ASN A 26 -18.45 4.42 11.84
CA ASN A 26 -19.21 5.66 12.04
C ASN A 26 -20.62 5.48 12.61
N LYS A 27 -21.33 4.39 12.28
CA LYS A 27 -22.70 4.14 12.73
C LYS A 27 -22.95 2.66 13.00
N LEU A 28 -23.52 2.37 14.18
CA LEU A 28 -23.99 1.03 14.53
C LEU A 28 -25.30 0.75 13.79
N ASN A 29 -25.46 -0.48 13.31
CA ASN A 29 -26.75 -0.94 12.79
C ASN A 29 -27.73 -1.10 13.96
N THR A 30 -28.97 -0.65 13.78
CA THR A 30 -30.03 -0.71 14.79
C THR A 30 -31.22 -1.49 14.26
N LEU A 31 -32.00 -2.13 15.14
CA LEU A 31 -33.14 -2.98 14.75
C LEU A 31 -34.47 -2.21 14.70
N GLY A 32 -34.42 -0.87 14.58
CA GLY A 32 -35.62 0.00 14.60
C GLY A 32 -36.14 0.32 16.01
N ASP A 33 -35.31 0.09 17.03
CA ASP A 33 -35.56 0.33 18.45
C ASP A 33 -34.87 1.60 18.99
N GLU A 34 -34.32 2.44 18.09
CA GLU A 34 -33.57 3.67 18.42
C GLU A 34 -34.34 4.66 19.32
N GLY A 35 -35.67 4.52 19.41
CA GLY A 35 -36.55 5.36 20.24
C GLY A 35 -37.11 4.70 21.50
N LYS A 36 -36.76 3.44 21.80
CA LYS A 36 -37.15 2.79 23.05
C LYS A 36 -36.02 2.95 24.04
N ASP A 37 -36.29 3.63 25.15
CA ASP A 37 -35.35 3.84 26.26
C ASP A 37 -35.13 2.55 27.08
N ASP A 38 -34.82 1.47 26.36
CA ASP A 38 -34.51 0.17 26.93
C ASP A 38 -32.99 0.07 27.12
N ASP A 39 -32.55 0.19 28.37
CA ASP A 39 -31.15 0.10 28.79
C ASP A 39 -30.52 -1.26 28.41
N GLY A 40 -31.33 -2.30 28.22
CA GLY A 40 -30.90 -3.60 27.72
C GLY A 40 -30.50 -3.59 26.24
N ALA A 41 -31.31 -2.92 25.39
CA ALA A 41 -31.05 -2.80 23.96
C ALA A 41 -29.74 -2.03 23.69
N LYS A 42 -29.52 -0.91 24.38
CA LYS A 42 -28.30 -0.08 24.24
C LYS A 42 -26.99 -0.81 24.56
N LYS A 43 -27.02 -1.83 25.44
CA LYS A 43 -25.84 -2.66 25.80
C LYS A 43 -25.50 -3.72 24.74
N SER A 44 -26.41 -4.01 23.82
CA SER A 44 -26.22 -5.01 22.77
C SER A 44 -25.57 -4.44 21.50
N TYR A 45 -25.55 -3.12 21.34
CA TYR A 45 -24.99 -2.44 20.17
C TYR A 45 -23.52 -2.05 20.39
N TYR A 46 -22.61 -2.88 19.89
CA TYR A 46 -21.18 -2.60 19.88
C TYR A 46 -20.53 -3.11 18.59
N TYR A 47 -19.39 -2.53 18.22
CA TYR A 47 -18.56 -3.10 17.17
C TYR A 47 -17.68 -4.20 17.76
N SER A 48 -17.60 -5.31 17.06
CA SER A 48 -16.61 -6.34 17.33
C SER A 48 -15.98 -6.77 16.01
N LEU A 49 -14.70 -7.11 16.05
CA LEU A 49 -13.92 -7.53 14.89
C LEU A 49 -13.10 -8.73 15.28
N SER A 50 -13.26 -9.84 14.56
CA SER A 50 -12.53 -11.08 14.81
C SER A 50 -11.17 -11.11 14.10
N ASP A 51 -11.09 -10.53 12.91
CA ASP A 51 -9.88 -10.51 12.09
C ASP A 51 -9.79 -9.20 11.27
N PHE A 52 -8.56 -8.74 11.06
CA PHE A 52 -8.27 -7.58 10.20
C PHE A 52 -7.05 -7.86 9.34
N ALA A 53 -7.27 -8.07 8.05
CA ALA A 53 -6.22 -8.34 7.07
C ALA A 53 -6.18 -7.26 5.99
N VAL A 54 -4.98 -6.78 5.68
CA VAL A 54 -4.71 -5.87 4.56
C VAL A 54 -3.80 -6.58 3.57
N GLY A 55 -4.36 -6.93 2.41
CA GLY A 55 -3.61 -7.56 1.33
C GLY A 55 -2.83 -6.53 0.51
N GLY A 56 -1.56 -6.85 0.21
CA GLY A 56 -0.71 -5.97 -0.59
C GLY A 56 0.67 -6.57 -0.84
N ARG A 57 1.53 -5.77 -1.45
CA ARG A 57 2.97 -6.05 -1.61
C ARG A 57 3.76 -4.79 -1.34
N CYS A 58 5.02 -4.95 -0.96
CA CYS A 58 5.95 -3.84 -0.90
C CYS A 58 6.05 -3.10 -2.25
N LYS A 59 6.04 -1.76 -2.19
CA LYS A 59 6.23 -0.91 -3.36
C LYS A 59 7.72 -0.76 -3.65
N CYS A 60 8.24 -1.58 -4.57
CA CYS A 60 9.64 -1.51 -4.98
C CYS A 60 9.81 -1.08 -6.45
N ASN A 61 8.78 -0.48 -7.05
CA ASN A 61 8.76 -0.03 -8.44
C ASN A 61 9.19 -1.11 -9.48
N GLY A 62 9.10 -2.39 -9.12
CA GLY A 62 9.54 -3.52 -9.95
C GLY A 62 11.06 -3.75 -9.96
N HIS A 63 11.83 -3.03 -9.14
CA HIS A 63 13.29 -3.17 -9.02
C HIS A 63 13.75 -3.95 -7.79
N ALA A 64 12.85 -4.62 -7.07
CA ALA A 64 13.22 -5.59 -6.03
C ALA A 64 12.19 -6.72 -5.96
N SER A 65 12.66 -7.92 -5.59
CA SER A 65 11.82 -9.11 -5.39
C SER A 65 11.37 -9.32 -3.95
N ARG A 66 11.94 -8.57 -2.99
CA ARG A 66 11.65 -8.69 -1.56
C ARG A 66 11.92 -7.39 -0.81
N CYS A 67 11.26 -7.25 0.34
CA CYS A 67 11.59 -6.26 1.36
C CYS A 67 12.45 -6.88 2.46
N VAL A 68 13.27 -6.06 3.07
CA VAL A 68 14.10 -6.39 4.23
C VAL A 68 13.95 -5.31 5.30
N SER A 69 14.16 -5.68 6.57
CA SER A 69 14.20 -4.70 7.66
C SER A 69 15.42 -3.80 7.52
N GLY A 70 15.19 -2.50 7.32
CA GLY A 70 16.21 -1.46 7.30
C GLY A 70 16.83 -1.21 8.67
N ARG A 71 17.91 -0.43 8.70
CA ARG A 71 18.65 -0.11 9.95
C ARG A 71 17.85 0.74 10.93
N ASP A 72 16.87 1.48 10.41
CA ASP A 72 15.91 2.29 11.15
C ASP A 72 14.68 1.48 11.63
N GLY A 73 14.67 0.17 11.39
CA GLY A 73 13.54 -0.71 11.68
C GLY A 73 12.42 -0.65 10.64
N ARG A 74 12.55 0.17 9.59
CA ARG A 74 11.53 0.33 8.55
C ARG A 74 11.75 -0.69 7.43
N GLN A 75 10.66 -1.29 6.93
CA GLN A 75 10.76 -2.18 5.78
C GLN A 75 11.22 -1.39 4.55
N THR A 76 12.29 -1.86 3.91
CA THR A 76 12.93 -1.24 2.75
C THR A 76 13.12 -2.28 1.66
N CYS A 77 13.02 -1.87 0.40
CA CYS A 77 13.26 -2.78 -0.72
C CYS A 77 14.74 -3.21 -0.82
N ASP A 78 14.98 -4.50 -1.13
CA ASP A 78 16.32 -5.01 -1.50
C ASP A 78 16.61 -4.66 -2.98
N CYS A 79 16.86 -3.37 -3.24
CA CYS A 79 16.93 -2.82 -4.59
C CYS A 79 17.97 -3.50 -5.49
N LYS A 80 17.59 -3.68 -6.76
CA LYS A 80 18.37 -4.19 -7.89
C LYS A 80 18.35 -3.17 -9.03
N HIS A 81 18.80 -3.55 -10.23
CA HIS A 81 18.73 -2.69 -11.42
C HIS A 81 19.43 -1.33 -11.23
N ASN A 82 20.50 -1.30 -10.42
CA ASN A 82 21.23 -0.10 -10.01
C ASN A 82 20.35 1.02 -9.43
N THR A 83 19.23 0.64 -8.81
CA THR A 83 18.32 1.57 -8.12
C THR A 83 18.63 1.66 -6.63
N ALA A 84 18.17 2.74 -6.02
CA ALA A 84 18.33 3.06 -4.62
C ALA A 84 17.08 3.81 -4.11
N GLY A 85 17.03 4.08 -2.81
CA GLY A 85 15.86 4.64 -2.14
C GLY A 85 15.08 3.59 -1.38
N TYR A 86 14.02 4.02 -0.68
CA TYR A 86 13.21 3.09 0.12
C TYR A 86 12.37 2.16 -0.76
N ASP A 87 11.90 2.69 -1.88
CA ASP A 87 11.00 2.06 -2.84
C ASP A 87 11.71 1.77 -4.17
N CYS A 88 13.04 1.91 -4.21
CA CYS A 88 13.85 1.86 -5.44
C CYS A 88 13.47 2.96 -6.45
N GLU A 89 13.14 4.15 -5.93
CA GLU A 89 12.58 5.31 -6.66
C GLU A 89 13.61 6.23 -7.33
N LYS A 90 14.89 5.89 -7.25
CA LYS A 90 15.99 6.67 -7.84
C LYS A 90 17.14 5.77 -8.27
N CYS A 91 18.00 6.29 -9.13
CA CYS A 91 19.24 5.61 -9.48
C CYS A 91 20.29 5.72 -8.37
N GLN A 92 21.14 4.69 -8.27
CA GLN A 92 22.35 4.74 -7.48
C GLN A 92 23.30 5.83 -8.01
N PRO A 93 24.17 6.38 -7.16
CA PRO A 93 25.27 7.22 -7.62
C PRO A 93 26.04 6.53 -8.75
N PHE A 94 26.40 7.30 -9.78
CA PHE A 94 27.13 6.87 -10.98
C PHE A 94 26.35 6.05 -12.02
N PHE A 95 25.04 5.82 -11.84
CA PHE A 95 24.17 5.22 -12.86
C PHE A 95 23.13 6.24 -13.34
N TYR A 96 23.60 7.30 -13.99
CA TYR A 96 22.79 8.45 -14.41
C TYR A 96 22.77 8.66 -15.93
N ASP A 97 23.15 7.66 -16.73
CA ASP A 97 23.23 7.79 -18.19
C ASP A 97 21.83 7.96 -18.83
N ARG A 98 20.77 7.57 -18.12
CA ARG A 98 19.38 7.87 -18.48
C ARG A 98 18.50 8.15 -17.25
N PRO A 99 17.35 8.83 -17.42
CA PRO A 99 16.41 9.04 -16.33
C PRO A 99 15.89 7.71 -15.75
N TRP A 100 15.71 7.69 -14.42
CA TRP A 100 15.04 6.59 -13.73
C TRP A 100 13.62 6.40 -14.25
N GLN A 101 13.18 5.14 -14.38
CA GLN A 101 11.80 4.78 -14.70
C GLN A 101 11.41 3.50 -13.96
N ARG A 102 10.12 3.38 -13.63
CA ARG A 102 9.54 2.15 -13.05
C ARG A 102 9.66 1.00 -14.04
N ALA A 103 9.97 -0.20 -13.55
CA ALA A 103 9.93 -1.40 -14.39
C ALA A 103 8.48 -1.74 -14.82
N THR A 104 8.35 -2.27 -16.03
CA THR A 104 7.11 -2.83 -16.59
C THR A 104 7.28 -4.31 -16.85
N SER A 105 6.21 -5.00 -17.26
CA SER A 105 6.29 -6.39 -17.71
C SER A 105 7.18 -6.59 -18.95
N ARG A 106 7.47 -5.52 -19.71
CA ARG A 106 8.25 -5.59 -20.95
C ARG A 106 9.69 -5.11 -20.78
N GLU A 107 9.89 -4.08 -19.97
CA GLU A 107 11.18 -3.40 -19.80
C GLU A 107 11.52 -3.26 -18.32
N ALA A 108 12.70 -3.75 -17.93
CA ALA A 108 13.17 -3.70 -16.54
C ALA A 108 13.54 -2.28 -16.09
N ASN A 109 13.84 -1.39 -17.05
CA ASN A 109 14.17 0.01 -16.83
C ASN A 109 15.27 0.22 -15.79
N GLU A 110 16.33 -0.57 -15.89
CA GLU A 110 17.50 -0.45 -15.03
C GLU A 110 18.22 0.88 -15.22
N CYS A 111 18.77 1.40 -14.12
CA CYS A 111 19.68 2.53 -14.21
C CYS A 111 21.01 2.06 -14.82
N VAL A 112 21.51 2.86 -15.75
CA VAL A 112 22.77 2.65 -16.47
C VAL A 112 23.70 3.81 -16.18
#